data_AF-A0A6M3K9Q3-F1
#
_entry.id   AF-A0A6M3K9Q3-F1
#
_cell.length_a   1.000
_cell.length_b   1.000
_cell.length_c   1.000
_cell.angle_alpha   90.00
_cell.angle_beta   90.00
_cell.angle_gamma   90.00
#
_symmetry.space_group_name_H-M   'P 1'
#
loop_
_entity.id
_entity.type
_entity.pdbx_description
1 polymer ?
#
loop_
_entity_poly.entity_id
_entity_poly.type
_entity_poly.pdbx_seq_one_letter_code
_entity_poly.pdbx_strand_id
1 'polypeptide(L)'
;MTTLQLVNDTVDIGGTGQEPVTVFNRWGGERSVLFALDTTEKATISFDSLTRKYLWNGKDVKLLWYSKGIDEFAFDIVLTSKTAGNVIDMKMETSGLLFWPQHALTPEEIAQGIMQAEDVTDSIDIYHDSITPLHFSKEKAEKYKVGKLGQIKRILATDNTGKKTWCTQLKKNDRYQITIPFNWWLLAQPPITIDPDFGYKTAGNKYFQARDMIIGGSELNDQGTGTADSITAYVNSSVSSRKWKAAIYDTSGNLITNGDTPETTAGSTGDAWRTATYSVKPTVTNSVTYVLVHWGDAAPSGNWYVFYSEVAGTQYSQTLDYSAVSGVFPNPATFGTTGSRRTSIYCTFTLAAAGGNPWWYYNLRGN
;
A
#
# COMPACT_ATOMS: atom_id res chain seq x y z
N MET A 1 -13.30 -20.98 -13.00
CA MET A 1 -12.61 -19.66 -12.99
C MET A 1 -11.34 -19.78 -13.80
N THR A 2 -10.90 -18.68 -14.41
CA THR A 2 -9.63 -18.52 -15.11
C THR A 2 -8.69 -17.74 -14.20
N THR A 3 -7.51 -18.28 -13.91
CA THR A 3 -6.52 -17.63 -13.06
C THR A 3 -5.47 -16.92 -13.90
N LEU A 4 -5.26 -15.64 -13.64
CA LEU A 4 -4.23 -14.80 -14.25
C LEU A 4 -3.09 -14.63 -13.25
N GLN A 5 -1.88 -14.97 -13.67
CA GLN A 5 -0.69 -14.89 -12.83
C GLN A 5 -0.07 -13.50 -12.92
N LEU A 6 0.20 -12.92 -11.76
CA LEU A 6 1.08 -11.78 -11.57
C LEU A 6 2.33 -12.28 -10.83
N VAL A 7 3.39 -11.46 -10.72
CA VAL A 7 4.70 -11.94 -10.23
C VAL A 7 4.62 -12.65 -8.88
N ASN A 8 3.78 -12.15 -7.97
CA ASN A 8 3.61 -12.71 -6.63
C ASN A 8 2.14 -12.94 -6.24
N ASP A 9 1.21 -12.65 -7.16
CA ASP A 9 -0.21 -12.47 -6.90
C ASP A 9 -1.03 -13.16 -8.01
N THR A 10 -2.32 -13.39 -7.77
CA THR A 10 -3.21 -13.92 -8.81
C THR A 10 -4.48 -13.12 -8.90
N VAL A 11 -5.02 -13.04 -10.11
CA VAL A 11 -6.37 -12.56 -10.34
C VAL A 11 -7.20 -13.69 -10.91
N ASP A 12 -8.20 -14.14 -10.15
CA ASP A 12 -9.17 -15.10 -10.66
C ASP A 12 -10.35 -14.34 -11.26
N ILE A 13 -10.67 -14.66 -12.51
CA ILE A 13 -11.83 -14.13 -13.21
C ILE A 13 -12.77 -15.28 -13.57
N GLY A 14 -14.07 -15.09 -13.50
CA GLY A 14 -14.99 -16.19 -13.78
C GLY A 14 -16.41 -15.88 -13.37
N GLY A 15 -17.22 -16.92 -13.24
CA GLY A 15 -18.41 -16.86 -12.42
C GLY A 15 -18.41 -17.97 -11.39
N THR A 16 -18.72 -17.62 -10.15
CA THR A 16 -19.15 -18.56 -9.11
C THR A 16 -20.67 -18.70 -9.23
N GLY A 17 -21.12 -19.43 -10.26
CA GLY A 17 -22.55 -19.49 -10.61
C GLY A 17 -22.89 -18.64 -11.83
N GLN A 18 -23.81 -17.69 -11.69
CA GLN A 18 -24.26 -16.84 -12.81
C GLN A 18 -23.48 -15.53 -12.95
N GLU A 19 -23.00 -14.93 -11.87
CA GLU A 19 -22.41 -13.57 -11.89
C GLU A 19 -20.95 -13.56 -12.37
N PRO A 20 -20.50 -12.53 -13.11
CA PRO A 20 -19.10 -12.34 -13.42
C PRO A 20 -18.37 -11.74 -12.21
N VAL A 21 -17.26 -12.37 -11.83
CA VAL A 21 -16.46 -12.04 -10.64
C VAL A 21 -15.01 -11.76 -10.99
N THR A 22 -14.40 -10.88 -10.20
CA THR A 22 -12.97 -10.58 -10.19
C THR A 22 -12.46 -10.78 -8.77
N VAL A 23 -11.51 -11.70 -8.57
CA VAL A 23 -10.92 -11.97 -7.26
C VAL A 23 -9.44 -11.64 -7.31
N PHE A 24 -9.04 -10.65 -6.55
CA PHE A 24 -7.64 -10.29 -6.34
C PHE A 24 -7.11 -11.06 -5.15
N ASN A 25 -6.18 -11.99 -5.38
CA ASN A 25 -5.54 -12.77 -4.33
C ASN A 25 -4.10 -12.30 -4.15
N ARG A 26 -3.68 -12.22 -2.89
CA ARG A 26 -2.29 -11.92 -2.53
C ARG A 26 -1.76 -12.95 -1.55
N TRP A 27 -0.43 -13.09 -1.51
CA TRP A 27 0.26 -13.91 -0.51
C TRP A 27 -0.10 -15.39 -0.56
N GLY A 28 -0.34 -15.91 -1.77
CA GLY A 28 -0.77 -17.30 -1.97
C GLY A 28 -2.24 -17.54 -1.58
N GLY A 29 -3.10 -16.52 -1.68
CA GLY A 29 -4.53 -16.62 -1.37
C GLY A 29 -4.88 -16.40 0.10
N GLU A 30 -3.91 -16.06 0.94
CA GLU A 30 -4.12 -15.74 2.36
C GLU A 30 -5.10 -14.58 2.59
N ARG A 31 -5.10 -13.63 1.64
CA ARG A 31 -5.97 -12.47 1.64
C ARG A 31 -6.51 -12.24 0.23
N SER A 32 -7.77 -11.85 0.15
CA SER A 32 -8.42 -11.58 -1.12
C SER A 32 -9.48 -10.50 -1.02
N VAL A 33 -9.72 -9.84 -2.16
CA VAL A 33 -10.88 -8.99 -2.41
C VAL A 33 -11.56 -9.45 -3.70
N LEU A 34 -12.86 -9.73 -3.59
CA LEU A 34 -13.72 -10.13 -4.69
C LEU A 34 -14.63 -8.96 -5.05
N PHE A 35 -14.81 -8.73 -6.35
CA PHE A 35 -15.83 -7.85 -6.91
C PHE A 35 -16.76 -8.66 -7.83
N ALA A 36 -18.07 -8.52 -7.68
CA ALA A 36 -19.05 -9.14 -8.54
C ALA A 36 -20.13 -8.14 -8.98
N LEU A 37 -20.52 -8.19 -10.25
CA LEU A 37 -21.68 -7.45 -10.74
C LEU A 37 -22.95 -8.25 -10.41
N ASP A 38 -23.96 -7.57 -9.85
CA ASP A 38 -25.28 -8.17 -9.66
C ASP A 38 -25.95 -8.38 -11.02
N THR A 39 -25.96 -9.62 -11.50
CA THR A 39 -26.63 -9.98 -12.75
C THR A 39 -27.15 -11.41 -12.72
N THR A 40 -28.20 -11.66 -13.48
CA THR A 40 -28.76 -12.99 -13.72
C THR A 40 -28.23 -13.61 -15.03
N GLU A 41 -27.45 -12.85 -15.79
CA GLU A 41 -26.85 -13.32 -17.04
C GLU A 41 -25.67 -14.24 -16.74
N LYS A 42 -25.64 -15.42 -17.37
CA LYS A 42 -24.56 -16.39 -17.15
C LYS A 42 -23.19 -15.81 -17.52
N ALA A 43 -22.24 -15.92 -16.59
CA ALA A 43 -20.84 -15.59 -16.81
C ALA A 43 -20.15 -16.55 -17.80
N THR A 44 -20.16 -16.21 -19.09
CA THR A 44 -19.31 -16.84 -20.10
C THR A 44 -18.18 -15.89 -20.45
N ILE A 45 -16.96 -16.22 -20.01
CA ILE A 45 -15.76 -15.43 -20.30
C ILE A 45 -15.12 -15.97 -21.58
N SER A 46 -14.74 -15.06 -22.48
CA SER A 46 -13.93 -15.38 -23.66
C SER A 46 -12.63 -14.58 -23.65
N PHE A 47 -11.64 -15.04 -24.40
CA PHE A 47 -10.37 -14.35 -24.56
C PHE A 47 -10.26 -13.79 -25.98
N ASP A 48 -10.01 -12.48 -26.09
CA ASP A 48 -9.72 -11.82 -27.36
C ASP A 48 -8.19 -11.76 -27.54
N SER A 49 -7.69 -12.54 -28.48
CA SER A 49 -6.26 -12.62 -28.78
C SER A 49 -5.67 -11.36 -29.41
N LEU A 50 -6.50 -10.53 -30.07
CA LEU A 50 -6.05 -9.29 -30.70
C LEU A 50 -5.78 -8.21 -29.66
N THR A 51 -6.70 -8.05 -28.71
CA THR A 51 -6.57 -7.06 -27.63
C THR A 51 -5.87 -7.61 -26.40
N ARG A 52 -5.66 -8.93 -26.33
CA ARG A 52 -5.13 -9.67 -25.17
C ARG A 52 -5.95 -9.43 -23.90
N LYS A 53 -7.27 -9.28 -24.06
CA LYS A 53 -8.21 -9.06 -22.97
C LYS A 53 -9.11 -10.27 -22.79
N TYR A 54 -9.42 -10.59 -21.54
CA TYR A 54 -10.56 -11.44 -21.24
C TYR A 54 -11.80 -10.57 -21.19
N LEU A 55 -12.92 -11.10 -21.66
CA LEU A 55 -14.14 -10.34 -21.79
C LEU A 55 -15.35 -11.17 -21.40
N TRP A 56 -16.27 -10.51 -20.71
CA TRP A 56 -17.62 -10.97 -20.48
C TRP A 56 -18.58 -9.95 -21.08
N ASN A 57 -19.55 -10.43 -21.87
CA ASN A 57 -20.58 -9.57 -22.47
C ASN A 57 -21.92 -9.87 -21.79
N GLY A 58 -22.39 -8.92 -20.98
CA GLY A 58 -23.80 -8.82 -20.64
C GLY A 58 -24.55 -7.98 -21.68
N LYS A 59 -25.87 -7.87 -21.50
CA LYS A 59 -26.74 -7.07 -22.39
C LYS A 59 -26.39 -5.59 -22.35
N ASP A 60 -26.33 -5.03 -21.14
CA ASP A 60 -26.16 -3.58 -20.90
C ASP A 60 -24.76 -3.21 -20.35
N VAL A 61 -23.97 -4.22 -19.98
CA VAL A 61 -22.65 -4.06 -19.39
C VAL A 61 -21.69 -5.13 -19.89
N LYS A 62 -20.43 -4.76 -20.13
CA LYS A 62 -19.32 -5.68 -20.37
C LYS A 62 -18.27 -5.50 -19.30
N LEU A 63 -17.54 -6.57 -19.04
CA LEU A 63 -16.33 -6.52 -18.22
C LEU A 63 -15.13 -6.91 -19.07
N LEU A 64 -14.03 -6.16 -18.93
CA LEU A 64 -12.77 -6.42 -19.61
C LEU A 64 -11.66 -6.59 -18.58
N TRP A 65 -10.92 -7.69 -18.64
CA TRP A 65 -9.81 -7.97 -17.73
C TRP A 65 -8.49 -8.09 -18.48
N TYR A 66 -7.48 -7.38 -18.00
CA TYR A 66 -6.14 -7.43 -18.60
C TYR A 66 -5.05 -6.89 -17.67
N SER A 67 -3.82 -7.34 -17.90
CA SER A 67 -2.63 -6.78 -17.26
C SER A 67 -2.26 -5.45 -17.94
N LYS A 68 -2.02 -4.41 -17.14
CA LYS A 68 -1.45 -3.12 -17.57
C LYS A 68 0.08 -3.07 -17.40
N GLY A 69 0.63 -4.07 -16.72
CA GLY A 69 2.06 -4.21 -16.47
C GLY A 69 2.33 -5.34 -15.48
N ILE A 70 3.57 -5.39 -15.00
CA ILE A 70 4.05 -6.41 -14.08
C ILE A 70 3.29 -6.41 -12.74
N ASP A 71 2.90 -5.23 -12.26
CA ASP A 71 2.27 -4.98 -10.96
C ASP A 71 0.97 -4.15 -11.10
N GLU A 72 0.30 -4.24 -12.24
CA GLU A 72 -0.94 -3.51 -12.48
C GLU A 72 -1.93 -4.34 -13.29
N PHE A 73 -3.18 -4.35 -12.81
CA PHE A 73 -4.27 -5.09 -13.41
C PHE A 73 -5.49 -4.20 -13.56
N ALA A 74 -6.14 -4.26 -14.71
CA ALA A 74 -7.37 -3.53 -15.00
C ALA A 74 -8.56 -4.49 -15.10
N PHE A 75 -9.69 -4.06 -14.54
CA PHE A 75 -10.99 -4.69 -14.78
C PHE A 75 -12.02 -3.63 -15.20
N ASP A 76 -11.98 -3.25 -16.49
CA ASP A 76 -12.85 -2.19 -17.00
C ASP A 76 -14.31 -2.63 -16.99
N ILE A 77 -15.19 -1.73 -16.57
CA ILE A 77 -16.64 -1.85 -16.68
C ILE A 77 -17.09 -1.00 -17.87
N VAL A 78 -17.69 -1.61 -18.88
CA VAL A 78 -18.16 -0.91 -20.08
C VAL A 78 -19.68 -0.93 -20.13
N LEU A 79 -20.30 0.21 -19.90
CA LEU A 79 -21.75 0.40 -20.04
C LEU A 79 -22.07 0.57 -21.52
N THR A 80 -22.76 -0.41 -22.13
CA THR A 80 -23.12 -0.38 -23.57
C THR A 80 -24.32 0.53 -23.84
N SER A 81 -25.10 0.82 -22.81
CA SER A 81 -26.26 1.71 -22.80
C SER A 81 -26.27 2.52 -21.49
N LYS A 82 -27.05 3.61 -21.42
CA LYS A 82 -27.26 4.31 -20.16
C LYS A 82 -28.23 3.52 -19.28
N THR A 83 -27.86 3.26 -18.04
CA THR A 83 -28.77 2.70 -17.04
C THR A 83 -29.71 3.77 -16.47
N ALA A 84 -30.64 3.38 -15.60
CA ALA A 84 -31.53 4.33 -14.92
C ALA A 84 -30.77 5.28 -13.97
N GLY A 85 -29.53 4.96 -13.59
CA GLY A 85 -28.73 5.72 -12.64
C GLY A 85 -27.27 5.92 -13.07
N ASN A 86 -26.57 6.76 -12.32
CA ASN A 86 -25.15 7.06 -12.48
C ASN A 86 -24.27 6.31 -11.47
N VAL A 87 -24.83 5.31 -10.79
CA VAL A 87 -24.15 4.51 -9.77
C VAL A 87 -24.02 3.08 -10.27
N ILE A 88 -22.80 2.56 -10.23
CA ILE A 88 -22.51 1.14 -10.39
C ILE A 88 -22.31 0.58 -9.00
N ASP A 89 -23.13 -0.40 -8.65
CA ASP A 89 -23.10 -1.06 -7.37
C ASP A 89 -22.65 -2.51 -7.57
N MET A 90 -21.52 -2.88 -6.97
CA MET A 90 -20.95 -4.22 -7.04
C MET A 90 -20.94 -4.85 -5.67
N LYS A 91 -21.20 -6.15 -5.62
CA LYS A 91 -20.90 -6.95 -4.44
C LYS A 91 -19.40 -6.99 -4.23
N MET A 92 -18.97 -6.83 -2.98
CA MET A 92 -17.58 -6.94 -2.57
C MET A 92 -17.42 -7.83 -1.35
N GLU A 93 -16.64 -8.89 -1.49
CA GLU A 93 -16.26 -9.77 -0.38
C GLU A 93 -14.78 -9.61 -0.08
N THR A 94 -14.42 -9.60 1.20
CA THR A 94 -13.05 -9.34 1.64
C THR A 94 -12.70 -10.29 2.78
N SER A 95 -11.52 -10.88 2.75
CA SER A 95 -11.00 -11.69 3.85
C SER A 95 -9.81 -11.00 4.49
N GLY A 96 -9.97 -10.52 5.74
CA GLY A 96 -8.89 -9.96 6.57
C GLY A 96 -8.19 -8.71 6.02
N LEU A 97 -8.96 -7.78 5.45
CA LEU A 97 -8.45 -6.56 4.82
C LEU A 97 -9.05 -5.27 5.42
N LEU A 98 -8.22 -4.24 5.46
CA LEU A 98 -8.56 -2.87 5.82
C LEU A 98 -8.48 -1.98 4.58
N PHE A 99 -9.42 -1.05 4.45
CA PHE A 99 -9.56 -0.17 3.30
C PHE A 99 -9.44 1.28 3.76
N TRP A 100 -8.45 1.98 3.22
CA TRP A 100 -8.08 3.33 3.66
C TRP A 100 -8.20 4.30 2.48
N PRO A 101 -9.27 5.12 2.44
CA PRO A 101 -9.39 6.19 1.45
C PRO A 101 -8.18 7.12 1.50
N GLN A 102 -7.68 7.52 0.34
CA GLN A 102 -6.59 8.50 0.21
C GLN A 102 -7.18 9.80 -0.33
N HIS A 103 -7.18 10.84 0.50
CA HIS A 103 -7.78 12.12 0.14
C HIS A 103 -6.84 12.94 -0.76
N ALA A 104 -7.40 13.96 -1.43
CA ALA A 104 -6.60 15.01 -2.05
C ALA A 104 -5.76 15.72 -0.99
N LEU A 105 -4.54 16.15 -1.35
CA LEU A 105 -3.73 16.98 -0.48
C LEU A 105 -4.45 18.28 -0.14
N THR A 106 -4.40 18.66 1.13
CA THR A 106 -4.80 19.99 1.59
C THR A 106 -3.80 21.06 1.13
N PRO A 107 -4.19 22.34 1.03
CA PRO A 107 -3.26 23.43 0.74
C PRO A 107 -2.06 23.47 1.70
N GLU A 108 -2.27 23.16 2.97
CA GLU A 108 -1.23 23.11 4.00
C GLU A 108 -0.22 21.98 3.72
N GLU A 109 -0.69 20.80 3.32
CA GLU A 109 0.17 19.68 2.95
C GLU A 109 1.00 19.99 1.70
N ILE A 110 0.41 20.63 0.69
CA ILE A 110 1.12 21.10 -0.50
C ILE A 110 2.20 22.11 -0.10
N ALA A 111 1.88 23.05 0.79
CA ALA A 111 2.84 24.04 1.31
C ALA A 111 4.00 23.39 2.11
N GLN A 112 3.74 22.24 2.75
CA GLN A 112 4.77 21.42 3.40
C GLN A 112 5.62 20.60 2.40
N GLY A 113 5.36 20.70 1.10
CA GLY A 113 6.09 19.97 0.07
C GLY A 113 5.70 18.49 -0.05
N ILE A 114 4.52 18.11 0.44
CA ILE A 114 3.95 16.79 0.18
C ILE A 114 3.55 16.71 -1.29
N MET A 115 3.86 15.57 -1.90
CA MET A 115 3.53 15.25 -3.27
C MET A 115 2.65 13.99 -3.33
N GLN A 116 1.73 13.99 -4.28
CA GLN A 116 0.77 12.93 -4.55
C GLN A 116 0.54 12.87 -6.07
N ALA A 117 0.50 11.67 -6.64
CA ALA A 117 0.10 11.50 -8.04
C ALA A 117 -1.42 11.61 -8.19
N GLU A 118 -1.90 12.03 -9.37
CA GLU A 118 -3.34 12.28 -9.59
C GLU A 118 -4.20 11.02 -9.38
N ASP A 119 -3.69 9.86 -9.78
CA ASP A 119 -4.35 8.54 -9.63
C ASP A 119 -4.43 8.05 -8.18
N VAL A 120 -3.74 8.72 -7.25
CA VAL A 120 -3.81 8.48 -5.79
C VAL A 120 -4.92 9.30 -5.15
N THR A 121 -5.36 10.38 -5.77
CA THR A 121 -6.43 11.22 -5.20
C THR A 121 -7.75 10.45 -5.25
N ASP A 122 -8.48 10.37 -4.15
CA ASP A 122 -9.72 9.60 -4.03
C ASP A 122 -9.56 8.11 -4.34
N SER A 123 -8.35 7.57 -4.17
CA SER A 123 -8.05 6.14 -4.28
C SER A 123 -8.31 5.43 -2.94
N ILE A 124 -8.26 4.09 -2.93
CA ILE A 124 -8.37 3.29 -1.72
C ILE A 124 -7.14 2.38 -1.60
N ASP A 125 -6.32 2.61 -0.58
CA ASP A 125 -5.25 1.68 -0.23
C ASP A 125 -5.82 0.50 0.58
N ILE A 126 -5.35 -0.71 0.25
CA ILE A 126 -5.80 -1.94 0.88
C ILE A 126 -4.64 -2.53 1.68
N TYR A 127 -4.88 -2.80 2.96
CA TYR A 127 -3.90 -3.35 3.89
C TYR A 127 -4.39 -4.64 4.52
N HIS A 128 -3.46 -5.53 4.86
CA HIS A 128 -3.72 -6.65 5.74
C HIS A 128 -4.16 -6.14 7.12
N ASP A 129 -5.19 -6.78 7.69
CA ASP A 129 -5.74 -6.42 8.99
C ASP A 129 -4.81 -6.65 10.20
N SER A 130 -4.03 -7.73 10.17
CA SER A 130 -3.19 -8.16 11.29
C SER A 130 -1.69 -8.08 11.06
N ILE A 131 -1.21 -7.73 9.85
CA ILE A 131 0.23 -7.63 9.61
C ILE A 131 0.72 -6.24 9.98
N THR A 132 1.68 -6.22 10.90
CA THR A 132 2.40 -5.02 11.30
C THR A 132 3.70 -4.90 10.49
N PRO A 133 4.38 -3.75 10.53
CA PRO A 133 5.68 -3.57 9.90
C PRO A 133 6.83 -4.30 10.63
N LEU A 134 6.56 -5.38 11.36
CA LEU A 134 7.55 -6.15 12.11
C LEU A 134 7.51 -7.62 11.70
N HIS A 135 8.65 -8.13 11.22
CA HIS A 135 8.72 -9.46 10.62
C HIS A 135 9.79 -10.32 11.27
N PHE A 136 9.39 -11.47 11.82
CA PHE A 136 10.29 -12.39 12.53
C PHE A 136 11.23 -13.19 11.62
N SER A 137 11.20 -12.91 10.32
CA SER A 137 12.10 -13.50 9.33
C SER A 137 12.17 -12.61 8.11
N LYS A 138 13.31 -12.68 7.41
CA LYS A 138 13.49 -12.02 6.12
C LYS A 138 12.43 -12.45 5.09
N GLU A 139 12.03 -13.72 5.10
CA GLU A 139 11.01 -14.24 4.19
C GLU A 139 9.66 -13.55 4.40
N LYS A 140 9.20 -13.43 5.65
CA LYS A 140 7.98 -12.67 5.95
C LYS A 140 8.12 -11.18 5.63
N ALA A 141 9.29 -10.61 5.90
CA ALA A 141 9.56 -9.21 5.62
C ALA A 141 9.45 -8.90 4.12
N GLU A 142 10.01 -9.75 3.27
CA GLU A 142 9.88 -9.60 1.82
C GLU A 142 8.47 -9.87 1.31
N LYS A 143 7.78 -10.87 1.89
CA LYS A 143 6.40 -11.22 1.54
C LYS A 143 5.43 -10.07 1.83
N TYR A 144 5.43 -9.55 3.06
CA TYR A 144 4.40 -8.60 3.50
C TYR A 144 4.85 -7.13 3.52
N LYS A 145 6.15 -6.85 3.71
CA LYS A 145 6.71 -5.49 3.78
C LYS A 145 5.99 -4.62 4.82
N VAL A 146 5.12 -3.69 4.42
CA VAL A 146 4.32 -2.87 5.35
C VAL A 146 2.86 -3.33 5.49
N GLY A 147 2.55 -4.53 4.99
CA GLY A 147 1.22 -5.13 5.00
C GLY A 147 0.28 -4.59 3.92
N LYS A 148 0.78 -3.76 2.97
CA LYS A 148 -0.06 -3.23 1.89
C LYS A 148 -0.31 -4.30 0.83
N LEU A 149 -1.58 -4.60 0.58
CA LEU A 149 -2.00 -5.52 -0.46
C LEU A 149 -1.97 -4.86 -1.84
N GLY A 150 -2.39 -3.60 -1.92
CA GLY A 150 -2.45 -2.86 -3.16
C GLY A 150 -3.29 -1.59 -3.02
N GLN A 151 -3.80 -1.11 -4.14
CA GLN A 151 -4.61 0.10 -4.23
C GLN A 151 -5.65 -0.06 -5.33
N ILE A 152 -6.88 0.34 -5.05
CA ILE A 152 -7.86 0.66 -6.09
C ILE A 152 -7.62 2.12 -6.45
N LYS A 153 -7.13 2.38 -7.66
CA LYS A 153 -6.77 3.73 -8.11
C LYS A 153 -8.02 4.61 -8.25
N ARG A 154 -7.80 5.91 -8.45
CA ARG A 154 -8.86 6.83 -8.82
C ARG A 154 -9.53 6.38 -10.12
N ILE A 155 -10.86 6.40 -10.15
CA ILE A 155 -11.65 5.85 -11.24
C ILE A 155 -11.99 6.92 -12.25
N LEU A 156 -11.69 6.68 -13.53
CA LEU A 156 -11.98 7.53 -14.66
C LEU A 156 -13.08 6.92 -15.53
N ALA A 157 -14.17 7.67 -15.74
CA ALA A 157 -15.14 7.35 -16.76
C ALA A 157 -14.75 8.03 -18.08
N THR A 158 -14.75 7.28 -19.19
CA THR A 158 -14.51 7.76 -20.55
C THR A 158 -15.68 7.39 -21.45
N ASP A 159 -16.27 8.35 -22.15
CA ASP A 159 -17.36 8.10 -23.10
C ASP A 159 -16.85 7.79 -24.53
N ASN A 160 -17.76 7.43 -25.44
CA ASN A 160 -17.41 7.07 -26.82
C ASN A 160 -16.84 8.25 -27.65
N THR A 161 -16.98 9.49 -27.17
CA THR A 161 -16.38 10.68 -27.79
C THR A 161 -15.02 11.02 -27.21
N GLY A 162 -14.54 10.24 -26.24
CA GLY A 162 -13.28 10.47 -25.53
C GLY A 162 -13.37 11.50 -24.41
N LYS A 163 -14.57 11.98 -24.05
CA LYS A 163 -14.76 12.85 -22.88
C LYS A 163 -14.53 12.05 -21.62
N LYS A 164 -13.95 12.70 -20.61
CA LYS A 164 -13.50 12.05 -19.37
C LYS A 164 -14.08 12.74 -18.14
N THR A 165 -14.31 11.98 -17.09
CA THR A 165 -14.65 12.52 -15.76
C THR A 165 -14.19 11.58 -14.66
N TRP A 166 -13.78 12.16 -13.52
CA TRP A 166 -13.43 11.39 -12.33
C TRP A 166 -14.71 10.93 -11.62
N CYS A 167 -14.76 9.65 -11.26
CA CYS A 167 -15.83 9.07 -10.45
C CYS A 167 -15.46 9.11 -8.96
N THR A 168 -16.46 9.01 -8.10
CA THR A 168 -16.24 8.73 -6.67
C THR A 168 -16.39 7.23 -6.39
N GLN A 169 -15.66 6.74 -5.40
CA GLN A 169 -15.71 5.34 -4.96
C GLN A 169 -16.02 5.24 -3.47
N LEU A 170 -16.81 4.24 -3.10
CA LEU A 170 -17.22 4.01 -1.71
C LEU A 170 -17.31 2.52 -1.41
N LYS A 171 -16.58 2.08 -0.38
CA LYS A 171 -16.83 0.79 0.27
C LYS A 171 -17.91 0.99 1.35
N LYS A 172 -19.01 0.25 1.24
CA LYS A 172 -20.08 0.22 2.26
C LYS A 172 -20.45 -1.23 2.55
N ASN A 173 -20.07 -1.72 3.72
CA ASN A 173 -20.28 -3.12 4.12
C ASN A 173 -19.66 -4.09 3.08
N ASP A 174 -20.51 -4.93 2.50
CA ASP A 174 -20.28 -5.94 1.46
C ASP A 174 -20.52 -5.40 0.03
N ARG A 175 -20.58 -4.07 -0.12
CA ARG A 175 -20.79 -3.38 -1.40
C ARG A 175 -19.65 -2.43 -1.71
N TYR A 176 -19.37 -2.31 -2.99
CA TYR A 176 -18.45 -1.33 -3.56
C TYR A 176 -19.17 -0.53 -4.65
N GLN A 177 -19.28 0.77 -4.43
CA GLN A 177 -20.06 1.68 -5.26
C GLN A 177 -19.15 2.65 -6.01
N ILE A 178 -19.39 2.79 -7.31
CA ILE A 178 -18.75 3.77 -8.17
C ILE A 178 -19.83 4.75 -8.63
N THR A 179 -19.65 6.04 -8.37
CA THR A 179 -20.61 7.07 -8.78
C THR A 179 -19.99 7.99 -9.82
N ILE A 180 -20.58 8.01 -11.01
CA ILE A 180 -20.23 8.91 -12.11
C ILE A 180 -20.91 10.27 -11.84
N PRO A 181 -20.25 11.43 -11.98
CA PRO A 181 -20.89 12.73 -11.80
C PRO A 181 -22.16 12.89 -12.66
N PHE A 182 -23.30 13.18 -12.03
CA PHE A 182 -24.62 13.10 -12.68
C PHE A 182 -24.75 14.03 -13.90
N ASN A 183 -24.23 15.26 -13.83
CA ASN A 183 -24.26 16.18 -14.96
C ASN A 183 -23.46 15.67 -16.16
N TRP A 184 -22.34 14.99 -15.91
CA TRP A 184 -21.56 14.36 -16.98
C TRP A 184 -22.30 13.12 -17.53
N TRP A 185 -22.86 12.28 -16.64
CA TRP A 185 -23.66 11.11 -17.00
C TRP A 185 -24.82 11.45 -17.96
N LEU A 186 -25.53 12.55 -17.73
CA LEU A 186 -26.63 13.00 -18.61
C LEU A 186 -26.17 13.29 -20.04
N LEU A 187 -24.93 13.76 -20.22
CA LEU A 187 -24.39 14.20 -21.50
C LEU A 187 -23.49 13.17 -22.19
N ALA A 188 -22.96 12.21 -21.43
CA ALA A 188 -22.05 11.18 -21.93
C ALA A 188 -22.69 10.32 -23.03
N GLN A 189 -21.89 9.87 -24.00
CA GLN A 189 -22.35 9.00 -25.08
C GLN A 189 -21.84 7.57 -24.89
N PRO A 190 -22.72 6.54 -24.83
CA PRO A 190 -22.27 5.16 -24.73
C PRO A 190 -21.52 4.70 -26.00
N PRO A 191 -20.65 3.68 -25.88
CA PRO A 191 -20.26 3.01 -24.64
C PRO A 191 -19.48 3.93 -23.68
N ILE A 192 -19.67 3.73 -22.38
CA ILE A 192 -18.92 4.42 -21.32
C ILE A 192 -18.03 3.39 -20.63
N THR A 193 -16.71 3.60 -20.69
CA THR A 193 -15.71 2.76 -20.02
C THR A 193 -15.34 3.36 -18.67
N ILE A 194 -15.30 2.54 -17.63
CA ILE A 194 -14.98 2.91 -16.25
C ILE A 194 -13.86 1.98 -15.78
N ASP A 195 -12.76 2.55 -15.32
CA ASP A 195 -11.49 1.83 -15.08
C ASP A 195 -11.10 1.76 -13.59
N PRO A 196 -11.72 0.86 -12.79
CA PRO A 196 -11.23 0.59 -11.44
C PRO A 196 -9.90 -0.18 -11.51
N ASP A 197 -8.81 0.53 -11.77
CA ASP A 197 -7.48 -0.08 -11.86
C ASP A 197 -7.00 -0.54 -10.49
N PHE A 198 -6.43 -1.74 -10.47
CA PHE A 198 -5.82 -2.35 -9.29
C PHE A 198 -4.29 -2.30 -9.41
N GLY A 199 -3.66 -1.48 -8.56
CA GLY A 199 -2.21 -1.38 -8.47
C GLY A 199 -1.64 -2.21 -7.31
N TYR A 200 -0.55 -2.93 -7.54
CA TYR A 200 0.11 -3.78 -6.54
C TYR A 200 1.32 -3.12 -5.86
N LYS A 201 1.39 -1.78 -5.88
CA LYS A 201 2.46 -1.06 -5.19
C LYS A 201 2.40 -1.34 -3.69
N THR A 202 3.47 -1.92 -3.17
CA THR A 202 3.59 -2.34 -1.76
C THR A 202 4.00 -1.23 -0.81
N ALA A 203 4.39 -0.08 -1.35
CA ALA A 203 4.73 1.12 -0.59
C ALA A 203 3.57 2.14 -0.61
N GLY A 204 3.70 3.14 0.25
CA GLY A 204 2.86 4.32 0.24
C GLY A 204 2.89 5.07 -1.09
N ASN A 205 1.85 5.87 -1.32
CA ASN A 205 1.60 6.56 -2.58
C ASN A 205 1.78 8.08 -2.49
N LYS A 206 1.83 8.63 -1.27
CA LYS A 206 2.21 10.02 -1.00
C LYS A 206 3.65 10.06 -0.53
N TYR A 207 4.34 11.17 -0.75
CA TYR A 207 5.72 11.32 -0.32
C TYR A 207 6.07 12.78 -0.02
N PHE A 208 7.08 13.00 0.81
CA PHE A 208 7.60 14.34 1.13
C PHE A 208 9.10 14.28 1.39
N GLN A 209 9.75 15.44 1.34
CA GLN A 209 11.19 15.57 1.53
C GLN A 209 11.56 15.26 2.99
N ALA A 210 12.45 14.29 3.19
CA ALA A 210 12.91 13.81 4.49
C ALA A 210 14.42 14.00 4.73
N ARG A 211 15.09 14.85 3.94
CA ARG A 211 16.47 15.26 4.23
C ARG A 211 16.52 16.03 5.55
N ASP A 212 17.54 15.79 6.37
CA ASP A 212 17.71 16.44 7.67
C ASP A 212 16.46 16.36 8.56
N MET A 213 15.76 15.23 8.45
CA MET A 213 14.59 14.93 9.26
C MET A 213 14.61 13.46 9.65
N ILE A 214 14.57 13.19 10.95
CA ILE A 214 14.28 11.87 11.50
C ILE A 214 12.78 11.66 11.33
N ILE A 215 12.38 10.62 10.61
CA ILE A 215 10.96 10.36 10.35
C ILE A 215 10.62 8.88 10.44
N GLY A 216 9.48 8.61 11.07
CA GLY A 216 8.94 7.29 11.33
C GLY A 216 7.43 7.30 11.50
N GLY A 217 6.87 6.17 11.90
CA GLY A 217 5.43 6.06 12.14
C GLY A 217 4.86 4.64 12.12
N SER A 218 5.71 3.65 11.89
CA SER A 218 5.36 2.26 12.14
C SER A 218 5.53 1.98 13.63
N GLU A 219 4.42 2.05 14.37
CA GLU A 219 4.35 1.58 15.75
C GLU A 219 4.46 0.05 15.78
N LEU A 220 5.43 -0.48 16.53
CA LEU A 220 5.62 -1.91 16.73
C LEU A 220 4.72 -2.39 17.86
N ASN A 221 3.85 -3.38 17.66
CA ASN A 221 3.24 -4.06 18.80
C ASN A 221 3.21 -5.59 18.62
N ASP A 222 3.43 -6.28 19.73
CA ASP A 222 2.99 -7.65 20.01
C ASP A 222 3.38 -8.75 18.99
N GLN A 223 4.68 -8.95 18.75
CA GLN A 223 5.18 -10.08 17.94
C GLN A 223 6.17 -10.98 18.70
N GLY A 224 6.30 -10.82 20.02
CA GLY A 224 7.27 -11.56 20.85
C GLY A 224 8.59 -10.80 21.09
N THR A 225 9.41 -11.37 21.96
CA THR A 225 10.73 -10.81 22.34
C THR A 225 11.81 -11.35 21.41
N GLY A 226 12.72 -10.48 20.95
CA GLY A 226 13.78 -10.86 20.02
C GLY A 226 14.81 -9.75 19.80
N THR A 227 15.61 -9.88 18.74
CA THR A 227 16.63 -8.89 18.36
C THR A 227 16.37 -8.38 16.95
N ALA A 228 16.38 -7.06 16.74
CA ALA A 228 16.20 -6.48 15.42
C ALA A 228 17.43 -6.70 14.53
N ASP A 229 17.21 -7.21 13.33
CA ASP A 229 18.26 -7.50 12.35
C ASP A 229 18.51 -6.30 11.44
N SER A 230 17.43 -5.69 10.95
CA SER A 230 17.49 -4.56 10.02
C SER A 230 16.19 -3.74 10.03
N ILE A 231 16.29 -2.52 9.51
CA ILE A 231 15.16 -1.68 9.13
C ILE A 231 15.22 -1.45 7.62
N THR A 232 14.08 -1.58 6.96
CA THR A 232 13.93 -1.31 5.53
C THR A 232 12.91 -0.19 5.32
N ALA A 233 13.26 0.82 4.54
CA ALA A 233 12.37 1.93 4.17
C ALA A 233 12.24 2.05 2.65
N TYR A 234 11.05 2.37 2.16
CA TYR A 234 10.82 2.75 0.76
C TYR A 234 11.04 4.25 0.59
N VAL A 235 12.09 4.60 -0.13
CA VAL A 235 12.55 5.97 -0.30
C VAL A 235 12.91 6.24 -1.76
N ASN A 236 12.85 7.50 -2.16
CA ASN A 236 13.43 7.98 -3.42
C ASN A 236 14.71 8.76 -3.10
N SER A 237 15.80 8.39 -3.76
CA SER A 237 17.02 9.18 -3.73
C SER A 237 17.37 9.67 -5.12
N SER A 238 17.73 10.94 -5.27
CA SER A 238 18.23 11.45 -6.55
C SER A 238 19.71 11.16 -6.79
N VAL A 239 20.44 10.64 -5.77
CA VAL A 239 21.87 10.27 -5.86
C VAL A 239 22.14 8.95 -5.13
N SER A 240 23.00 8.10 -5.68
CA SER A 240 23.33 6.81 -5.06
C SER A 240 24.22 6.93 -3.81
N SER A 241 24.98 8.01 -3.69
CA SER A 241 25.90 8.26 -2.57
C SER A 241 25.26 8.89 -1.33
N ARG A 242 23.95 9.17 -1.36
CA ARG A 242 23.19 9.75 -0.23
C ARG A 242 23.38 8.89 1.00
N LYS A 243 23.74 9.48 2.13
CA LYS A 243 23.91 8.76 3.38
C LYS A 243 22.60 8.72 4.15
N TRP A 244 22.36 7.60 4.82
CA TRP A 244 21.22 7.47 5.70
C TRP A 244 21.47 6.43 6.79
N LYS A 245 20.70 6.54 7.87
CA LYS A 245 20.66 5.61 8.99
C LYS A 245 19.21 5.30 9.37
N ALA A 246 19.03 4.24 10.14
CA ALA A 246 17.76 3.91 10.76
C ALA A 246 17.93 3.73 12.27
N ALA A 247 16.83 3.90 13.00
CA ALA A 247 16.81 3.68 14.44
C ALA A 247 15.46 3.19 14.96
N ILE A 248 15.48 2.63 16.18
CA ILE A 248 14.30 2.24 16.95
C ILE A 248 14.26 3.07 18.24
N TYR A 249 13.14 3.74 18.44
CA TYR A 249 12.83 4.47 19.66
C TYR A 249 11.68 3.80 20.41
N ASP A 250 11.56 4.02 21.71
CA ASP A 250 10.29 3.82 22.39
C ASP A 250 9.32 5.00 22.10
N THR A 251 8.06 4.89 22.51
CA THR A 251 7.06 5.96 22.33
C THR A 251 7.32 7.20 23.18
N SER A 252 8.27 7.15 24.12
CA SER A 252 8.72 8.30 24.91
C SER A 252 9.90 9.02 24.27
N GLY A 253 10.37 8.56 23.09
CA GLY A 253 11.48 9.15 22.37
C GLY A 253 12.85 8.71 22.88
N ASN A 254 12.96 7.69 23.74
CA ASN A 254 14.26 7.16 24.13
C ASN A 254 14.78 6.22 23.05
N LEU A 255 16.03 6.41 22.63
CA LEU A 255 16.71 5.48 21.73
C LEU A 255 16.98 4.19 22.51
N ILE A 256 16.52 3.05 21.99
CA ILE A 256 16.76 1.76 22.66
C ILE A 256 18.25 1.41 22.60
N THR A 257 18.74 0.58 23.52
CA THR A 257 20.15 0.17 23.54
C THR A 257 20.54 -0.52 22.24
N ASN A 258 21.60 -0.03 21.58
CA ASN A 258 22.01 -0.42 20.22
C ASN A 258 20.93 -0.17 19.15
N GLY A 259 20.05 0.80 19.39
CA GLY A 259 18.87 1.07 18.60
C GLY A 259 19.11 1.70 17.25
N ASP A 260 20.32 2.17 16.94
CA ASP A 260 20.69 2.73 15.64
C ASP A 260 21.58 1.82 14.78
N THR A 261 21.39 1.92 13.47
CA THR A 261 22.24 1.22 12.49
C THR A 261 23.51 2.03 12.24
N PRO A 262 24.60 1.43 11.73
CA PRO A 262 25.66 2.19 11.07
C PRO A 262 25.12 3.02 9.90
N GLU A 263 25.89 4.04 9.51
CA GLU A 263 25.65 4.77 8.26
C GLU A 263 25.82 3.86 7.05
N THR A 264 24.91 4.01 6.09
CA THR A 264 24.97 3.35 4.79
C THR A 264 24.60 4.35 3.69
N THR A 265 24.72 3.95 2.43
CA THR A 265 24.35 4.78 1.27
C THR A 265 23.06 4.30 0.61
N ALA A 266 22.45 5.16 -0.21
CA ALA A 266 21.27 4.81 -0.99
C ALA A 266 21.53 3.68 -1.99
N GLY A 267 22.77 3.52 -2.48
CA GLY A 267 23.20 2.47 -3.41
C GLY A 267 22.69 2.64 -4.85
N SER A 268 21.54 3.28 -5.06
CA SER A 268 20.93 3.56 -6.35
C SER A 268 20.08 4.84 -6.31
N THR A 269 19.76 5.38 -7.49
CA THR A 269 18.79 6.47 -7.64
C THR A 269 17.37 5.93 -7.82
N GLY A 270 16.37 6.79 -7.61
CA GLY A 270 14.95 6.46 -7.77
C GLY A 270 14.32 5.78 -6.56
N ASP A 271 13.06 5.41 -6.72
CA ASP A 271 12.26 4.72 -5.71
C ASP A 271 12.79 3.30 -5.48
N ALA A 272 13.10 2.95 -4.24
CA ALA A 272 13.40 1.56 -3.88
C ALA A 272 13.27 1.32 -2.37
N TRP A 273 13.03 0.05 -2.03
CA TRP A 273 13.22 -0.46 -0.67
C TRP A 273 14.72 -0.50 -0.36
N ARG A 274 15.15 0.19 0.70
CA ARG A 274 16.54 0.26 1.14
C ARG A 274 16.65 -0.23 2.57
N THR A 275 17.66 -1.06 2.82
CA THR A 275 17.84 -1.77 4.10
C THR A 275 19.07 -1.25 4.82
N ALA A 276 18.91 -0.89 6.09
CA ALA A 276 20.00 -0.61 7.02
C ALA A 276 20.07 -1.75 8.06
N THR A 277 21.25 -2.33 8.25
CA THR A 277 21.46 -3.52 9.09
C THR A 277 22.16 -3.13 10.39
N TYR A 278 21.75 -3.71 11.51
CA TYR A 278 22.40 -3.48 12.80
C TYR A 278 23.75 -4.20 12.92
N SER A 279 24.81 -3.48 13.32
CA SER A 279 26.09 -4.11 13.69
C SER A 279 26.00 -4.84 15.03
N VAL A 280 25.28 -4.25 15.98
CA VAL A 280 24.91 -4.85 17.26
C VAL A 280 23.40 -4.77 17.34
N LYS A 281 22.74 -5.94 17.42
CA LYS A 281 21.28 -6.02 17.30
C LYS A 281 20.61 -5.52 18.59
N PRO A 282 19.70 -4.53 18.54
CA PRO A 282 18.95 -4.12 19.71
C PRO A 282 17.92 -5.18 20.09
N THR A 283 17.62 -5.29 21.38
CA THR A 283 16.55 -6.18 21.86
C THR A 283 15.22 -5.45 21.79
N VAL A 284 14.23 -6.09 21.16
CA VAL A 284 12.83 -5.67 21.20
C VAL A 284 12.08 -6.63 22.11
N THR A 285 11.28 -6.07 23.02
CA THR A 285 10.53 -6.85 24.02
C THR A 285 9.06 -6.87 23.67
N ASN A 286 8.40 -7.98 24.02
CA ASN A 286 6.95 -8.04 23.87
C ASN A 286 6.25 -6.94 24.69
N SER A 287 5.07 -6.53 24.24
CA SER A 287 4.23 -5.54 24.92
C SER A 287 4.81 -4.13 25.06
N VAL A 288 5.91 -3.81 24.36
CA VAL A 288 6.43 -2.46 24.23
C VAL A 288 6.14 -1.93 22.83
N THR A 289 5.63 -0.71 22.76
CA THR A 289 5.47 -0.01 21.49
C THR A 289 6.74 0.73 21.12
N TYR A 290 7.23 0.49 19.91
CA TYR A 290 8.41 1.17 19.39
C TYR A 290 8.09 1.96 18.14
N VAL A 291 8.91 2.97 17.86
CA VAL A 291 8.85 3.80 16.66
C VAL A 291 10.05 3.46 15.78
N LEU A 292 9.79 2.92 14.59
CA LEU A 292 10.80 2.79 13.54
C LEU A 292 11.01 4.13 12.86
N VAL A 293 12.26 4.59 12.78
CA VAL A 293 12.62 5.82 12.06
C VAL A 293 13.75 5.59 11.07
N HIS A 294 13.84 6.47 10.07
CA HIS A 294 15.03 6.65 9.26
C HIS A 294 15.42 8.12 9.21
N TRP A 295 16.65 8.39 8.81
CA TRP A 295 17.18 9.74 8.68
C TRP A 295 18.21 9.79 7.54
N GLY A 296 17.95 10.63 6.54
CA GLY A 296 18.83 10.83 5.40
C GLY A 296 19.50 12.19 5.44
N ASP A 297 20.73 12.28 4.93
CA ASP A 297 21.49 13.51 4.89
C ASP A 297 21.05 14.46 3.75
N ALA A 298 21.29 15.76 3.93
CA ALA A 298 21.09 16.73 2.86
C ALA A 298 22.23 16.77 1.82
N ALA A 299 23.38 16.13 2.08
CA ALA A 299 24.57 16.15 1.21
C ALA A 299 24.76 14.83 0.41
N PRO A 300 25.41 14.85 -0.77
CA PRO A 300 25.60 16.01 -1.66
C PRO A 300 24.23 16.59 -2.09
N SER A 301 24.13 17.53 -3.03
CA SER A 301 22.83 18.04 -3.47
C SER A 301 21.90 16.92 -3.98
N GLY A 302 20.60 17.01 -3.69
CA GLY A 302 19.61 16.02 -4.13
C GLY A 302 18.38 15.90 -3.23
N ASN A 303 17.52 14.95 -3.57
CA ASN A 303 16.29 14.63 -2.86
C ASN A 303 16.42 13.33 -2.07
N TRP A 304 15.72 13.28 -0.94
CA TRP A 304 15.50 12.11 -0.11
C TRP A 304 14.02 12.07 0.28
N TYR A 305 13.18 11.44 -0.54
CA TYR A 305 11.75 11.35 -0.26
C TYR A 305 11.41 10.05 0.45
N VAL A 306 10.53 10.13 1.45
CA VAL A 306 9.92 8.95 2.10
C VAL A 306 8.47 8.82 1.67
N PHE A 307 8.04 7.59 1.41
CA PHE A 307 6.67 7.29 1.00
C PHE A 307 5.80 6.89 2.19
N TYR A 308 4.53 7.27 2.16
CA TYR A 308 3.54 6.94 3.18
C TYR A 308 2.14 6.77 2.61
N SER A 309 1.25 6.20 3.41
CA SER A 309 -0.19 6.15 3.18
C SER A 309 -0.94 6.81 4.32
N GLU A 310 -2.12 7.36 4.03
CA GLU A 310 -3.08 7.80 5.04
C GLU A 310 -3.78 6.58 5.61
N VAL A 311 -3.33 6.13 6.78
CA VAL A 311 -3.91 4.99 7.51
C VAL A 311 -3.83 5.30 9.00
N ALA A 312 -4.64 4.63 9.82
CA ALA A 312 -4.54 4.78 11.27
C ALA A 312 -3.12 4.48 11.79
N GLY A 313 -2.64 5.38 12.67
CA GLY A 313 -1.31 5.36 13.25
C GLY A 313 -0.86 6.77 13.62
N THR A 314 0.37 6.87 14.13
CA THR A 314 1.01 8.13 14.47
C THR A 314 2.29 8.26 13.65
N GLN A 315 2.45 9.33 12.89
CA GLN A 315 3.74 9.68 12.30
C GLN A 315 4.55 10.48 13.31
N TYR A 316 5.82 10.08 13.48
CA TYR A 316 6.79 10.75 14.36
C TYR A 316 7.83 11.43 13.49
N SER A 317 8.15 12.69 13.79
CA SER A 317 9.13 13.45 13.03
C SER A 317 9.95 14.39 13.91
N GLN A 318 11.21 14.59 13.57
CA GLN A 318 12.07 15.60 14.18
C GLN A 318 13.01 16.16 13.12
N THR A 319 12.94 17.46 12.84
CA THR A 319 13.93 18.13 11.98
C THR A 319 15.25 18.24 12.73
N LEU A 320 16.30 17.69 12.14
CA LEU A 320 17.66 17.71 12.67
C LEU A 320 18.65 17.58 11.52
N ASP A 321 19.61 18.49 11.43
CA ASP A 321 20.67 18.46 10.42
C ASP A 321 21.55 17.23 10.64
N TYR A 322 21.59 16.35 9.64
CA TYR A 322 22.34 15.10 9.70
C TYR A 322 23.84 15.33 9.85
N SER A 323 24.38 16.31 9.14
CA SER A 323 25.82 16.59 9.12
C SER A 323 26.25 17.33 10.38
N ALA A 324 25.42 18.25 10.89
CA ALA A 324 25.73 19.06 12.07
C ALA A 324 25.97 18.20 13.33
N VAL A 325 25.32 17.05 13.43
CA VAL A 325 25.51 16.11 14.56
C VAL A 325 26.16 14.79 14.15
N SER A 326 26.84 14.78 13.00
CA SER A 326 27.59 13.61 12.51
C SER A 326 26.77 12.31 12.42
N GLY A 327 25.49 12.41 12.06
CA GLY A 327 24.58 11.27 11.95
C GLY A 327 24.29 10.56 13.29
N VAL A 328 24.52 11.24 14.43
CA VAL A 328 24.22 10.69 15.76
C VAL A 328 22.75 10.96 16.10
N PHE A 329 21.99 9.89 16.30
CA PHE A 329 20.60 9.98 16.71
C PHE A 329 20.49 10.59 18.13
N PRO A 330 19.58 11.56 18.36
CA PRO A 330 19.37 12.13 19.68
C PRO A 330 18.78 11.08 20.64
N ASN A 331 19.16 11.14 21.91
CA ASN A 331 18.60 10.32 22.98
C ASN A 331 18.45 11.13 24.28
N PRO A 332 17.22 11.52 24.67
CA PRO A 332 15.97 11.28 23.96
C PRO A 332 15.83 12.14 22.69
N ALA A 333 15.06 11.64 21.72
CA ALA A 333 14.52 12.41 20.61
C ALA A 333 13.31 13.24 21.04
N THR A 334 13.06 14.36 20.36
CA THR A 334 11.90 15.22 20.60
C THR A 334 11.01 15.18 19.36
N PHE A 335 10.17 14.15 19.27
CA PHE A 335 9.28 13.98 18.13
C PHE A 335 8.09 14.95 18.18
N GLY A 336 7.86 15.64 17.07
CA GLY A 336 6.53 16.08 16.71
C GLY A 336 5.71 14.89 16.22
N THR A 337 4.41 14.91 16.50
CA THR A 337 3.46 13.92 15.98
C THR A 337 2.49 14.61 15.02
N THR A 338 2.36 14.07 13.80
CA THR A 338 1.49 14.69 12.78
C THR A 338 0.59 13.66 12.12
N GLY A 339 -0.71 13.74 12.41
CA GLY A 339 -1.76 13.03 11.69
C GLY A 339 -1.65 11.49 11.65
N SER A 340 -2.61 10.88 10.96
CA SER A 340 -2.67 9.44 10.76
C SER A 340 -2.00 9.04 9.44
N ARG A 341 -0.69 8.80 9.51
CA ARG A 341 0.16 8.41 8.38
C ARG A 341 1.03 7.23 8.76
N ARG A 342 1.12 6.22 7.90
CA ARG A 342 2.09 5.13 8.03
C ARG A 342 3.16 5.27 6.97
N THR A 343 4.38 5.52 7.41
CA THR A 343 5.55 5.53 6.53
C THR A 343 5.84 4.12 6.03
N SER A 344 6.43 4.03 4.84
CA SER A 344 6.78 2.77 4.19
C SER A 344 8.06 2.21 4.80
N ILE A 345 8.01 1.87 6.08
CA ILE A 345 9.14 1.39 6.88
C ILE A 345 8.74 0.13 7.64
N TYR A 346 9.60 -0.89 7.60
CA TYR A 346 9.42 -2.14 8.36
C TYR A 346 10.74 -2.61 8.95
N CYS A 347 10.66 -3.48 9.95
CA CYS A 347 11.81 -4.09 10.61
C CYS A 347 11.78 -5.61 10.43
N THR A 348 12.96 -6.18 10.17
CA THR A 348 13.18 -7.63 10.28
C THR A 348 13.82 -7.92 11.64
N PHE A 349 13.35 -8.92 12.36
CA PHE A 349 13.90 -9.31 13.65
C PHE A 349 14.00 -10.82 13.78
N THR A 350 14.86 -11.27 14.67
CA THR A 350 15.02 -12.68 15.04
C THR A 350 14.38 -12.88 16.41
N LEU A 351 13.40 -13.78 16.52
CA LEU A 351 12.80 -14.14 17.79
C LEU A 351 13.85 -14.73 18.74
N ALA A 352 13.80 -14.36 20.02
CA ALA A 352 14.56 -15.07 21.03
C ALA A 352 14.08 -16.53 21.02
N ALA A 353 15.02 -17.48 21.08
CA ALA A 353 14.65 -18.87 21.25
C ALA A 353 13.78 -18.98 22.50
N ALA A 354 12.49 -19.28 22.31
CA ALA A 354 11.64 -19.60 23.44
C ALA A 354 12.31 -20.78 24.15
N GLY A 355 12.65 -20.64 25.44
CA GLY A 355 13.30 -21.67 26.26
C GLY A 355 12.44 -22.94 26.48
N GLY A 356 11.49 -23.20 25.59
CA GLY A 356 10.57 -24.31 25.55
C GLY A 356 9.77 -24.16 24.25
N ASN A 357 9.84 -25.18 23.41
CA ASN A 357 9.22 -25.26 22.08
C ASN A 357 7.71 -24.89 22.12
N PRO A 358 7.25 -23.70 21.68
CA PRO A 358 5.86 -23.33 21.78
C PRO A 358 5.15 -23.74 20.50
N TRP A 359 4.79 -25.03 20.43
CA TRP A 359 3.92 -25.61 19.39
C TRP A 359 2.56 -24.88 19.24
N TRP A 360 2.20 -24.00 20.20
CA TRP A 360 0.97 -23.23 20.17
C TRP A 360 1.05 -21.94 19.34
N TYR A 361 2.25 -21.40 19.05
CA TYR A 361 2.35 -20.17 18.24
C TYR A 361 2.10 -20.40 16.75
N TYR A 362 2.32 -21.63 16.27
CA TYR A 362 2.08 -21.99 14.86
C TYR A 362 0.62 -22.41 14.56
N ASN A 363 -0.19 -22.76 15.58
CA ASN A 363 -1.52 -23.34 15.38
C ASN A 363 -2.71 -22.39 15.60
N LEU A 364 -2.49 -21.13 16.00
CA LEU A 364 -3.59 -20.19 16.27
C LEU A 364 -3.96 -19.27 15.11
N ARG A 365 -3.41 -19.47 13.90
CA ARG A 365 -3.77 -18.67 12.70
C ARG A 365 -4.02 -19.50 11.44
N GLY A 366 -4.44 -20.75 11.60
CA GLY A 366 -4.84 -21.62 10.50
C GLY A 366 -6.13 -22.36 10.84
N ASN A 367 -7.26 -21.66 10.73
CA ASN A 367 -8.59 -22.19 10.41
C ASN A 367 -9.39 -21.08 9.73
#